data_AF-A0A9W9LPE1-F1
#
_entry.id   AF-A0A9W9LPE1-F1
#
_cell.length_a   1.000
_cell.length_b   1.000
_cell.length_c   1.000
_cell.angle_alpha   90.00
_cell.angle_beta   90.00
_cell.angle_gamma   90.00
#
_symmetry.space_group_name_H-M   'P 1'
#
loop_
_entity.id
_entity.type
_entity.pdbx_description
1 polymer ?
#
loop_
_entity_poly.entity_id
_entity_poly.type
_entity_poly.pdbx_seq_one_letter_code
_entity_poly.pdbx_strand_id
1 'polypeptide(L)'
;MQNVSQTAKSSVEPQAFVGAESFMSPLASRQENLIPRAIGAVRDRFSKELLGAVAATSLPPKAQVQAFADFYFQHLYHRAPILDREDFSTGQPSILISQAICLIGSLLQHPGIHPLLEESERYYNKVKALIYTNHEADQRAVLKALCLLNFRNITPPKVVSLDCSWQWVGMATRLAHQMGLHCESTYTQLANPGNDRRIMWFLFVEDKLQTACFGRPTIIKDTDFNIRLPKLDDFEVPNLQAELFIEYTKLNVILGGIVERHCQKREMPQDEAMSVLQSLQQWINELPLQLQLYHGNNRDPYRRDVSEPLSLIANSVYRVIGSFILHITPV
;
A
#
# COMPACT_ATOMS: atom_id res chain seq x y z
N MET A 1 -43.37 10.74 -27.45
CA MET A 1 -42.09 11.22 -27.99
C MET A 1 -41.77 12.58 -27.39
N GLN A 2 -40.90 12.62 -26.38
CA GLN A 2 -40.25 13.85 -25.92
C GLN A 2 -38.79 13.49 -25.62
N ASN A 3 -37.90 14.00 -26.47
CA ASN A 3 -36.45 13.88 -26.32
C ASN A 3 -35.99 14.78 -25.17
N VAL A 4 -35.49 14.18 -24.10
CA VAL A 4 -34.66 14.88 -23.12
C VAL A 4 -33.22 14.56 -23.47
N SER A 5 -32.59 15.45 -24.24
CA SER A 5 -31.14 15.48 -24.42
C SER A 5 -30.50 15.78 -23.08
N GLN A 6 -30.06 14.75 -22.36
CA GLN A 6 -29.14 14.92 -21.24
C GLN A 6 -27.81 15.42 -21.81
N THR A 7 -27.56 16.72 -21.62
CA THR A 7 -26.23 17.32 -21.69
C THR A 7 -25.30 16.54 -20.77
N ALA A 8 -24.43 15.72 -21.35
CA ALA A 8 -23.33 15.08 -20.66
C ALA A 8 -22.44 16.20 -20.08
N LYS A 9 -22.49 16.38 -18.75
CA LYS A 9 -21.50 17.19 -18.05
C LYS A 9 -20.15 16.53 -18.29
N SER A 10 -19.26 17.23 -19.00
CA SER A 10 -17.86 16.86 -19.10
C SER A 10 -17.27 16.86 -17.69
N SER A 11 -17.10 15.68 -17.09
CA SER A 11 -16.30 15.53 -15.89
C SER A 11 -14.86 15.86 -16.28
N VAL A 12 -14.32 16.98 -15.79
CA VAL A 12 -12.90 17.29 -15.91
C VAL A 12 -12.15 16.15 -15.22
N GLU A 13 -11.48 15.30 -16.00
CA GLU A 13 -10.70 14.19 -15.45
C GLU A 13 -9.54 14.75 -14.62
N PRO A 14 -9.19 14.11 -13.49
CA PRO A 14 -8.07 14.54 -12.67
C PRO A 14 -6.78 14.51 -13.50
N GLN A 15 -6.10 15.65 -13.55
CA GLN A 15 -4.88 15.81 -14.34
C GLN A 15 -3.74 15.02 -13.69
N ALA A 16 -3.03 14.22 -14.49
CA ALA A 16 -1.85 13.49 -14.01
C ALA A 16 -0.73 14.48 -13.61
N PHE A 17 0.06 14.08 -12.62
CA PHE A 17 1.21 14.85 -12.17
C PHE A 17 2.23 15.04 -13.29
N VAL A 18 2.55 16.29 -13.57
CA VAL A 18 3.64 16.70 -14.45
C VAL A 18 4.59 17.54 -13.61
N GLY A 19 5.81 17.04 -13.42
CA GLY A 19 6.82 17.74 -12.61
C GLY A 19 7.15 19.13 -13.16
N ALA A 20 7.51 20.06 -12.27
CA ALA A 20 7.83 21.44 -12.64
C ALA A 20 8.96 21.54 -13.67
N GLU A 21 9.96 20.65 -13.56
CA GLU A 21 11.11 20.54 -14.47
C GLU A 21 10.80 19.77 -15.77
N SER A 22 9.55 19.39 -16.01
CA SER A 22 9.18 18.68 -17.22
C SER A 22 9.29 19.59 -18.43
N PHE A 23 10.00 19.13 -19.47
CA PHE A 23 10.00 19.76 -20.79
C PHE A 23 8.58 19.89 -21.39
N MET A 24 7.61 19.12 -20.88
CA MET A 24 6.20 19.16 -21.28
C MET A 24 5.33 20.05 -20.39
N SER A 25 5.87 20.62 -19.29
CA SER A 25 5.13 21.50 -18.38
C SER A 25 4.44 22.68 -19.09
N PRO A 26 5.05 23.37 -20.08
CA PRO A 26 4.40 24.45 -20.83
C PRO A 26 3.23 24.00 -21.71
N LEU A 27 3.12 22.70 -22.02
CA LEU A 27 2.11 22.12 -22.90
C LEU A 27 0.98 21.41 -22.12
N ALA A 28 1.24 20.99 -20.88
CA ALA A 28 0.30 20.24 -20.05
C ALA A 28 -0.98 21.01 -19.72
N SER A 29 -0.96 22.34 -19.76
CA SER A 29 -2.09 23.22 -19.45
C SER A 29 -3.05 23.46 -20.62
N ARG A 30 -2.83 22.86 -21.80
CA ARG A 30 -3.50 23.27 -23.06
C ARG A 30 -4.41 22.26 -23.74
N GLN A 31 -4.58 21.04 -23.22
CA GLN A 31 -5.27 20.00 -24.00
C GLN A 31 -6.42 19.34 -23.22
N GLU A 32 -7.66 19.58 -23.68
CA GLU A 32 -8.80 18.71 -23.38
C GLU A 32 -8.51 17.35 -24.03
N ASN A 33 -8.05 16.38 -23.23
CA ASN A 33 -7.70 15.05 -23.70
C ASN A 33 -8.97 14.25 -24.02
N LEU A 34 -9.49 14.36 -25.24
CA LEU A 34 -10.61 13.54 -25.71
C LEU A 34 -10.11 12.18 -26.22
N ILE A 35 -10.48 11.09 -25.53
CA ILE A 35 -10.26 9.72 -26.00
C ILE A 35 -11.15 9.45 -27.25
N PRO A 36 -10.61 8.96 -28.38
CA PRO A 36 -11.40 8.67 -29.57
C PRO A 36 -12.55 7.65 -29.33
N ARG A 37 -13.77 7.98 -29.76
CA ARG A 37 -15.00 7.19 -29.52
C ARG A 37 -14.94 5.73 -29.99
N ALA A 38 -14.23 5.43 -31.08
CA ALA A 38 -14.13 4.07 -31.62
C ALA A 38 -13.39 3.11 -30.68
N ILE A 39 -12.46 3.61 -29.86
CA ILE A 39 -11.73 2.82 -28.85
C ILE A 39 -12.65 2.44 -27.68
N GLY A 40 -13.64 3.28 -27.36
CA GLY A 40 -14.61 3.01 -26.28
C GLY A 40 -15.48 1.78 -26.55
N ALA A 41 -16.04 1.65 -27.76
CA ALA A 41 -17.00 0.57 -28.06
C ALA A 41 -16.41 -0.85 -27.97
N VAL A 42 -15.13 -1.03 -28.35
CA VAL A 42 -14.44 -2.34 -28.23
C VAL A 42 -14.12 -2.65 -26.76
N ARG A 43 -13.69 -1.63 -26.00
CA ARG A 43 -13.42 -1.74 -24.56
C ARG A 43 -14.67 -2.12 -23.78
N ASP A 44 -15.84 -1.61 -24.15
CA ASP A 44 -17.11 -1.90 -23.47
C ASP A 44 -17.52 -3.37 -23.59
N ARG A 45 -17.34 -3.99 -24.76
CA ARG A 45 -17.66 -5.43 -24.95
C ARG A 45 -16.76 -6.33 -24.11
N PHE A 46 -15.44 -6.14 -24.23
CA PHE A 46 -14.46 -6.89 -23.44
C PHE A 46 -14.75 -6.77 -21.94
N SER A 47 -15.04 -5.54 -21.49
CA SER A 47 -15.34 -5.27 -20.08
C SER A 47 -16.57 -6.03 -19.60
N LYS A 48 -17.66 -6.03 -20.38
CA LYS A 48 -18.89 -6.73 -20.03
C LYS A 48 -18.68 -8.25 -19.92
N GLU A 49 -17.95 -8.84 -20.86
CA GLU A 49 -17.67 -10.28 -20.88
C GLU A 49 -16.81 -10.70 -19.68
N LEU A 50 -15.72 -9.96 -19.40
CA LEU A 50 -14.81 -10.26 -18.30
C LEU A 50 -15.49 -10.10 -16.93
N LEU A 51 -16.23 -9.01 -16.71
CA LEU A 51 -16.96 -8.78 -15.46
C LEU A 51 -18.04 -9.85 -15.23
N GLY A 52 -18.74 -10.27 -16.30
CA GLY A 52 -19.74 -11.32 -16.25
C GLY A 52 -19.15 -12.69 -15.90
N ALA A 53 -18.02 -13.06 -16.52
CA ALA A 53 -17.39 -14.37 -16.35
C ALA A 53 -16.99 -14.68 -14.89
N VAL A 54 -16.58 -13.67 -14.13
CA VAL A 54 -16.17 -13.83 -12.72
C VAL A 54 -17.22 -13.33 -11.72
N ALA A 55 -18.39 -12.90 -12.20
CA ALA A 55 -19.42 -12.22 -11.40
C ALA A 55 -18.83 -11.08 -10.54
N ALA A 56 -18.01 -10.22 -11.17
CA ALA A 56 -17.19 -9.20 -10.53
C ALA A 56 -18.00 -8.20 -9.69
N THR A 57 -19.21 -7.86 -10.14
CA THR A 57 -20.11 -6.91 -9.47
C THR A 57 -21.02 -7.56 -8.44
N SER A 58 -21.01 -8.89 -8.32
CA SER A 58 -21.79 -9.63 -7.33
C SER A 58 -21.05 -9.65 -5.99
N LEU A 59 -21.56 -8.88 -5.03
CA LEU A 59 -21.05 -8.78 -3.68
C LEU A 59 -21.71 -9.82 -2.75
N PRO A 60 -20.98 -10.32 -1.74
CA PRO A 60 -21.58 -11.12 -0.67
C PRO A 60 -22.53 -10.27 0.20
N PRO A 61 -23.30 -10.90 1.12
CA PRO A 61 -24.15 -10.16 2.05
C PRO A 61 -23.40 -9.06 2.79
N LYS A 62 -24.04 -7.90 3.00
CA LYS A 62 -23.41 -6.74 3.66
C LYS A 62 -22.78 -7.07 5.02
N ALA A 63 -23.44 -7.95 5.80
CA ALA A 63 -22.90 -8.40 7.09
C ALA A 63 -21.55 -9.12 6.95
N GLN A 64 -21.36 -9.89 5.88
CA GLN A 64 -20.09 -10.56 5.60
C GLN A 64 -19.02 -9.57 5.18
N VAL A 65 -19.34 -8.59 4.33
CA VAL A 65 -18.41 -7.51 3.96
C VAL A 65 -17.98 -6.73 5.20
N GLN A 66 -18.91 -6.38 6.08
CA GLN A 66 -18.61 -5.66 7.32
C GLN A 66 -17.74 -6.48 8.26
N ALA A 67 -18.04 -7.77 8.43
CA ALA A 67 -17.19 -8.65 9.25
C ALA A 67 -15.75 -8.69 8.71
N PHE A 68 -15.56 -8.81 7.40
CA PHE A 68 -14.24 -8.76 6.78
C PHE A 68 -13.53 -7.42 6.95
N ALA A 69 -14.27 -6.30 6.88
CA ALA A 69 -13.73 -4.99 7.20
C ALA A 69 -13.26 -4.91 8.66
N ASP A 70 -14.05 -5.43 9.61
CA ASP A 70 -13.70 -5.45 11.03
C ASP A 70 -12.43 -6.28 11.28
N PHE A 71 -12.30 -7.46 10.65
CA PHE A 71 -11.07 -8.27 10.70
C PHE A 71 -9.84 -7.50 10.17
N TYR A 72 -9.98 -6.78 9.06
CA TYR A 72 -8.90 -5.94 8.53
C TYR A 72 -8.47 -4.85 9.52
N PHE A 73 -9.43 -4.10 10.09
CA PHE A 73 -9.13 -3.04 11.05
C PHE A 73 -8.50 -3.59 12.34
N GLN A 74 -8.85 -4.81 12.73
CA GLN A 74 -8.33 -5.44 13.94
C GLN A 74 -6.94 -6.07 13.75
N HIS A 75 -6.67 -6.67 12.58
CA HIS A 75 -5.51 -7.55 12.41
C HIS A 75 -4.48 -7.09 11.38
N LEU A 76 -4.80 -6.16 10.48
CA LEU A 76 -3.88 -5.72 9.42
C LEU A 76 -3.61 -4.22 9.41
N TYR A 77 -4.48 -3.40 10.02
CA TYR A 77 -4.39 -1.95 9.97
C TYR A 77 -3.06 -1.37 10.48
N HIS A 78 -2.46 -1.92 11.54
CA HIS A 78 -1.14 -1.47 12.05
C HIS A 78 0.00 -1.57 11.04
N ARG A 79 -0.13 -2.42 10.01
CA ARG A 79 0.90 -2.58 8.97
C ARG A 79 0.49 -1.91 7.67
N ALA A 80 -0.82 -1.87 7.38
CA ALA A 80 -1.33 -1.43 6.09
C ALA A 80 -2.59 -0.57 6.26
N PRO A 81 -2.48 0.65 6.81
CA PRO A 81 -3.59 1.58 7.05
C PRO A 81 -4.05 2.29 5.76
N ILE A 82 -4.48 1.47 4.79
CA ILE A 82 -4.86 1.83 3.42
C ILE A 82 -6.32 2.32 3.36
N LEU A 83 -7.23 1.64 4.05
CA LEU A 83 -8.66 1.97 4.05
C LEU A 83 -9.03 2.76 5.32
N ASP A 84 -10.02 3.63 5.22
CA ASP A 84 -10.67 4.26 6.38
C ASP A 84 -12.08 3.70 6.55
N ARG A 85 -12.68 3.85 7.73
CA ARG A 85 -14.06 3.36 7.97
C ARG A 85 -15.08 4.13 7.14
N GLU A 86 -14.75 5.35 6.71
CA GLU A 86 -15.54 6.12 5.74
C GLU A 86 -15.74 5.37 4.41
N ASP A 87 -14.77 4.55 3.98
CA ASP A 87 -14.87 3.74 2.75
C ASP A 87 -16.04 2.75 2.78
N PHE A 88 -16.59 2.48 3.97
CA PHE A 88 -17.70 1.55 4.20
C PHE A 88 -18.99 2.20 4.71
N SER A 89 -18.92 3.44 5.23
CA SER A 89 -20.02 4.07 5.95
C SER A 89 -20.84 5.07 5.12
N THR A 90 -20.26 5.64 4.06
CA THR A 90 -20.94 6.66 3.23
C THR A 90 -21.51 6.06 1.94
N GLY A 91 -22.82 6.16 1.74
CA GLY A 91 -23.45 5.76 0.46
C GLY A 91 -23.23 4.29 0.11
N GLN A 92 -23.53 3.89 -1.13
CA GLN A 92 -23.16 2.54 -1.57
C GLN A 92 -21.62 2.49 -1.68
N PRO A 93 -20.92 1.65 -0.87
CA PRO A 93 -19.47 1.58 -0.93
C PRO A 93 -19.01 1.11 -2.31
N SER A 94 -17.81 1.53 -2.71
CA SER A 94 -17.21 1.08 -3.97
C SER A 94 -17.25 -0.45 -4.07
N ILE A 95 -17.74 -0.97 -5.20
CA ILE A 95 -17.75 -2.40 -5.48
C ILE A 95 -16.31 -2.92 -5.47
N LEU A 96 -15.36 -2.15 -6.00
CA LEU A 96 -13.95 -2.52 -6.03
C LEU A 96 -13.38 -2.67 -4.61
N ILE A 97 -13.60 -1.68 -3.75
CA ILE A 97 -13.16 -1.73 -2.36
C ILE A 97 -13.87 -2.87 -1.61
N SER A 98 -15.15 -3.08 -1.86
CA SER A 98 -15.93 -4.16 -1.24
C SER A 98 -15.41 -5.55 -1.65
N GLN A 99 -15.03 -5.77 -2.92
CA GLN A 99 -14.40 -7.03 -3.32
C GLN A 99 -12.98 -7.17 -2.76
N ALA A 100 -12.21 -6.08 -2.71
CA ALA A 100 -10.85 -6.07 -2.17
C ALA A 100 -10.82 -6.38 -0.67
N ILE A 101 -11.76 -5.84 0.12
CA ILE A 101 -11.86 -6.17 1.54
C ILE A 101 -12.31 -7.62 1.74
N CYS A 102 -13.15 -8.17 0.85
CA CYS A 102 -13.51 -9.58 0.91
C CYS A 102 -12.33 -10.50 0.64
N LEU A 103 -11.45 -10.14 -0.30
CA LEU A 103 -10.17 -10.83 -0.49
C LEU A 103 -9.36 -10.84 0.80
N ILE A 104 -9.14 -9.68 1.41
CA ILE A 104 -8.34 -9.57 2.64
C ILE A 104 -8.97 -10.34 3.79
N GLY A 105 -10.27 -10.17 4.02
CA GLY A 105 -10.99 -10.90 5.07
C GLY A 105 -10.90 -12.42 4.88
N SER A 106 -11.02 -12.91 3.64
CA SER A 106 -10.84 -14.34 3.34
C SER A 106 -9.42 -14.86 3.61
N LEU A 107 -8.38 -14.02 3.42
CA LEU A 107 -6.99 -14.37 3.72
C LEU A 107 -6.66 -14.34 5.21
N LEU A 108 -7.33 -13.49 5.98
CA LEU A 108 -7.12 -13.32 7.42
C LEU A 108 -7.90 -14.34 8.28
N GLN A 109 -8.89 -15.02 7.71
CA GLN A 109 -9.65 -16.05 8.43
C GLN A 109 -8.76 -17.22 8.88
N HIS A 110 -9.05 -17.77 10.07
CA HIS A 110 -8.28 -18.87 10.64
C HIS A 110 -8.33 -20.14 9.77
N PRO A 111 -7.25 -20.94 9.71
CA PRO A 111 -7.10 -22.14 8.85
C PRO A 111 -8.15 -23.25 8.99
N GLY A 112 -9.06 -23.17 9.96
CA GLY A 112 -9.95 -24.27 10.34
C GLY A 112 -11.32 -24.31 9.64
N ILE A 113 -11.69 -23.32 8.82
CA ILE A 113 -13.11 -23.11 8.45
C ILE A 113 -13.44 -23.35 6.95
N HIS A 114 -12.49 -23.24 6.01
CA HIS A 114 -12.76 -23.52 4.58
C HIS A 114 -11.44 -23.75 3.82
N PRO A 115 -11.44 -24.24 2.55
CA PRO A 115 -10.27 -24.12 1.69
C PRO A 115 -10.05 -22.64 1.36
N LEU A 116 -9.37 -21.92 2.28
CA LEU A 116 -9.16 -20.46 2.26
C LEU A 116 -8.65 -19.93 0.91
N LEU A 117 -7.89 -20.77 0.20
CA LEU A 117 -7.31 -20.42 -1.09
C LEU A 117 -8.37 -20.26 -2.18
N GLU A 118 -9.38 -21.12 -2.29
CA GLU A 118 -10.37 -21.03 -3.38
C GLU A 118 -11.27 -19.78 -3.26
N GLU A 119 -11.71 -19.46 -2.05
CA GLU A 119 -12.53 -18.27 -1.82
C GLU A 119 -11.72 -16.99 -2.08
N SER A 120 -10.50 -16.91 -1.56
CA SER A 120 -9.61 -15.78 -1.80
C SER A 120 -9.30 -15.61 -3.29
N GLU A 121 -9.07 -16.69 -4.04
CA GLU A 121 -8.87 -16.63 -5.50
C GLU A 121 -10.09 -16.08 -6.24
N ARG A 122 -11.31 -16.39 -5.79
CA ARG A 122 -12.52 -15.81 -6.39
C ARG A 122 -12.54 -14.30 -6.21
N TYR A 123 -12.31 -13.79 -5.01
CA TYR A 123 -12.28 -12.34 -4.79
C TYR A 123 -11.11 -11.68 -5.52
N TYR A 124 -9.94 -12.31 -5.54
CA TYR A 124 -8.78 -11.84 -6.30
C TYR A 124 -9.10 -11.63 -7.79
N ASN A 125 -9.73 -12.63 -8.43
CA ASN A 125 -10.12 -12.52 -9.84
C ASN A 125 -11.19 -11.45 -10.08
N LYS A 126 -12.13 -11.25 -9.16
CA LYS A 126 -13.11 -10.16 -9.23
C LYS A 126 -12.44 -8.79 -9.17
N VAL A 127 -11.52 -8.58 -8.24
CA VAL A 127 -10.77 -7.31 -8.11
C VAL A 127 -9.94 -7.04 -9.37
N LYS A 128 -9.21 -8.04 -9.88
CA LYS A 128 -8.47 -7.90 -11.15
C LYS A 128 -9.38 -7.52 -12.32
N ALA A 129 -10.53 -8.18 -12.46
CA ALA A 129 -11.50 -7.86 -13.50
C ALA A 129 -12.01 -6.41 -13.39
N LEU A 130 -12.33 -5.94 -12.19
CA LEU A 130 -12.78 -4.55 -11.96
C LEU A 130 -11.69 -3.53 -12.33
N ILE A 131 -10.43 -3.81 -11.97
CA ILE A 131 -9.29 -2.92 -12.31
C ILE A 131 -9.04 -2.92 -13.82
N TYR A 132 -8.90 -4.09 -14.46
CA TYR A 132 -8.53 -4.17 -15.89
C TYR A 132 -9.63 -3.72 -16.85
N THR A 133 -10.87 -3.62 -16.37
CA THR A 133 -11.98 -3.05 -17.13
C THR A 133 -12.18 -1.56 -16.85
N ASN A 134 -11.36 -0.97 -15.96
CA ASN A 134 -11.49 0.39 -15.46
C ASN A 134 -12.93 0.66 -14.98
N HIS A 135 -13.50 -0.30 -14.23
CA HIS A 135 -14.86 -0.19 -13.71
C HIS A 135 -14.97 0.91 -12.64
N GLU A 136 -13.92 1.08 -11.84
CA GLU A 136 -13.87 2.12 -10.82
C GLU A 136 -13.36 3.44 -11.42
N ALA A 137 -14.13 4.51 -11.22
CA ALA A 137 -13.79 5.84 -11.70
C ALA A 137 -12.82 6.54 -10.73
N ASP A 138 -13.00 6.32 -9.43
CA ASP A 138 -12.13 6.90 -8.41
C ASP A 138 -10.76 6.20 -8.37
N GLN A 139 -9.72 6.92 -8.80
CA GLN A 139 -8.36 6.40 -8.84
C GLN A 139 -7.77 6.17 -7.45
N ARG A 140 -8.28 6.82 -6.39
CA ARG A 140 -7.91 6.50 -5.01
C ARG A 140 -8.42 5.12 -4.60
N ALA A 141 -9.66 4.79 -4.96
CA ALA A 141 -10.20 3.46 -4.75
C ALA A 141 -9.42 2.38 -5.53
N VAL A 142 -8.98 2.68 -6.76
CA VAL A 142 -8.09 1.80 -7.54
C VAL A 142 -6.73 1.62 -6.83
N LEU A 143 -6.12 2.71 -6.37
CA LEU A 143 -4.84 2.68 -5.65
C LEU A 143 -4.93 1.84 -4.37
N LYS A 144 -5.98 2.06 -3.57
CA LYS A 144 -6.28 1.26 -2.37
C LYS A 144 -6.39 -0.23 -2.71
N ALA A 145 -7.15 -0.58 -3.74
CA ALA A 145 -7.32 -1.97 -4.17
C ALA A 145 -6.01 -2.63 -4.64
N LEU A 146 -5.17 -1.92 -5.41
CA LEU A 146 -3.85 -2.41 -5.81
C LEU A 146 -2.94 -2.68 -4.60
N CYS A 147 -2.98 -1.80 -3.59
CA CYS A 147 -2.25 -2.01 -2.34
C CYS A 147 -2.73 -3.26 -1.60
N LEU A 148 -4.03 -3.55 -1.61
CA LEU A 148 -4.58 -4.74 -0.97
C LEU A 148 -4.28 -6.04 -1.75
N LEU A 149 -4.19 -6.00 -3.08
CA LEU A 149 -3.77 -7.16 -3.89
C LEU A 149 -2.38 -7.67 -3.52
N ASN A 150 -1.50 -6.83 -2.97
CA ASN A 150 -0.19 -7.20 -2.46
C ASN A 150 -0.24 -8.37 -1.45
N PHE A 151 -1.31 -8.46 -0.66
CA PHE A 151 -1.45 -9.48 0.39
C PHE A 151 -1.80 -10.88 -0.13
N ARG A 152 -2.18 -11.01 -1.41
CA ARG A 152 -2.31 -12.30 -2.08
C ARG A 152 -0.91 -12.85 -2.40
N ASN A 153 -0.18 -13.28 -1.38
CA ASN A 153 1.20 -13.76 -1.47
C ASN A 153 1.29 -15.29 -1.56
N ILE A 154 0.66 -15.86 -2.58
CA ILE A 154 0.60 -17.33 -2.79
C ILE A 154 1.75 -17.81 -3.70
N THR A 155 2.21 -16.95 -4.60
CA THR A 155 3.28 -17.27 -5.54
C THR A 155 4.65 -17.02 -4.90
N PRO A 156 5.51 -18.05 -4.78
CA PRO A 156 6.83 -17.87 -4.19
C PRO A 156 7.66 -16.81 -4.95
N PRO A 157 8.47 -15.99 -4.25
CA PRO A 157 9.25 -14.90 -4.87
C PRO A 157 10.20 -15.32 -5.99
N LYS A 158 10.58 -16.61 -6.03
CA LYS A 158 11.45 -17.21 -7.07
C LYS A 158 10.72 -17.53 -8.38
N VAL A 159 9.39 -17.54 -8.39
CA VAL A 159 8.59 -17.84 -9.57
C VAL A 159 8.31 -16.54 -10.33
N VAL A 160 8.62 -16.52 -11.62
CA VAL A 160 8.30 -15.39 -12.51
C VAL A 160 6.80 -15.37 -12.76
N SER A 161 6.12 -14.30 -12.35
CA SER A 161 4.67 -14.14 -12.45
C SER A 161 4.27 -12.67 -12.54
N LEU A 162 3.15 -12.40 -13.21
CA LEU A 162 2.46 -11.11 -13.16
C LEU A 162 1.55 -11.01 -11.92
N ASP A 163 1.17 -12.14 -11.35
CA ASP A 163 0.34 -12.26 -10.15
C ASP A 163 1.22 -12.43 -8.90
N CYS A 164 1.98 -11.41 -8.52
CA CYS A 164 2.78 -11.41 -7.30
C CYS A 164 2.85 -10.04 -6.62
N SER A 165 3.18 -10.03 -5.33
CA SER A 165 3.28 -8.82 -4.48
C SER A 165 4.08 -7.70 -5.12
N TRP A 166 5.29 -8.02 -5.62
CA TRP A 166 6.17 -7.03 -6.24
C TRP A 166 5.54 -6.34 -7.47
N GLN A 167 4.73 -7.05 -8.27
CA GLN A 167 4.03 -6.46 -9.42
C GLN A 167 2.91 -5.52 -8.97
N TRP A 168 2.12 -5.92 -7.97
CA TRP A 168 1.04 -5.10 -7.43
C TRP A 168 1.56 -3.83 -6.75
N VAL A 169 2.62 -3.95 -5.95
CA VAL A 169 3.32 -2.79 -5.36
C VAL A 169 3.83 -1.87 -6.47
N GLY A 170 4.49 -2.41 -7.51
CA GLY A 170 4.98 -1.59 -8.62
C GLY A 170 3.86 -0.89 -9.40
N MET A 171 2.72 -1.53 -9.61
CA MET A 171 1.54 -0.90 -10.22
C MET A 171 0.96 0.22 -9.35
N ALA A 172 0.79 -0.05 -8.06
CA ALA A 172 0.30 0.93 -7.09
C ALA A 172 1.24 2.15 -7.01
N THR A 173 2.55 1.93 -6.91
CA THR A 173 3.55 3.01 -6.89
C THR A 173 3.50 3.88 -8.13
N ARG A 174 3.39 3.28 -9.34
CA ARG A 174 3.26 4.06 -10.58
C ARG A 174 1.98 4.90 -10.60
N LEU A 175 0.86 4.36 -10.12
CA LEU A 175 -0.39 5.11 -10.01
C LEU A 175 -0.27 6.26 -8.99
N ALA A 176 0.32 6.00 -7.81
CA ALA A 176 0.57 7.04 -6.81
C ALA A 176 1.51 8.15 -7.33
N HIS A 177 2.51 7.80 -8.15
CA HIS A 177 3.36 8.78 -8.83
C HIS A 177 2.57 9.62 -9.84
N GLN A 178 1.68 9.00 -10.64
CA GLN A 178 0.78 9.74 -11.54
C GLN A 178 -0.15 10.68 -10.78
N MET A 179 -0.49 10.37 -9.53
CA MET A 179 -1.29 11.24 -8.65
C MET A 179 -0.45 12.29 -7.91
N GLY A 180 0.88 12.30 -8.09
CA GLY A 180 1.78 13.24 -7.42
C GLY A 180 1.99 12.97 -5.93
N LEU A 181 1.58 11.81 -5.41
CA LEU A 181 1.61 11.52 -3.98
C LEU A 181 3.01 11.39 -3.40
N HIS A 182 4.05 11.26 -4.24
CA HIS A 182 5.46 11.29 -3.86
C HIS A 182 5.98 12.68 -3.44
N CYS A 183 5.19 13.74 -3.69
CA CYS A 183 5.56 15.13 -3.40
C CYS A 183 4.78 15.72 -2.22
N GLU A 184 5.46 16.29 -1.23
CA GLU A 184 4.81 16.95 -0.07
C GLU A 184 3.89 18.11 -0.49
N SER A 185 4.24 18.84 -1.55
CA SER A 185 3.45 19.95 -2.10
C SER A 185 2.06 19.52 -2.61
N THR A 186 1.85 18.25 -2.93
CA THR A 186 0.54 17.72 -3.32
C THR A 186 -0.42 17.75 -2.14
N TYR A 187 0.07 17.44 -0.93
CA TYR A 187 -0.78 17.28 0.25
C TYR A 187 -1.33 18.58 0.80
N THR A 188 -0.69 19.73 0.53
CA THR A 188 -1.19 21.04 0.95
C THR A 188 -2.47 21.45 0.21
N GLN A 189 -2.78 20.79 -0.91
CA GLN A 189 -3.95 21.05 -1.75
C GLN A 189 -5.10 20.08 -1.46
N LEU A 190 -4.87 19.04 -0.65
CA LEU A 190 -5.86 18.03 -0.33
C LEU A 190 -6.61 18.41 0.95
N ALA A 191 -7.93 18.22 0.94
CA ALA A 191 -8.75 18.46 2.13
C ALA A 191 -8.41 17.49 3.27
N ASN A 192 -8.25 16.20 2.95
CA ASN A 192 -7.95 15.13 3.90
C ASN A 192 -6.72 14.32 3.43
N PRO A 193 -5.49 14.85 3.58
CA PRO A 193 -4.26 14.24 3.05
C PRO A 193 -3.82 12.96 3.78
N GLY A 194 -4.39 12.67 4.96
CA GLY A 194 -3.91 11.61 5.86
C GLY A 194 -3.87 10.24 5.21
N ASN A 195 -4.99 9.81 4.60
CA ASN A 195 -5.08 8.51 3.93
C ASN A 195 -4.07 8.34 2.79
N ASP A 196 -4.00 9.33 1.89
CA ASP A 196 -3.07 9.34 0.74
C ASP A 196 -1.61 9.23 1.23
N ARG A 197 -1.26 9.92 2.34
CA ARG A 197 0.08 9.90 2.94
C ARG A 197 0.42 8.52 3.51
N ARG A 198 -0.52 7.91 4.24
CA ARG A 198 -0.37 6.57 4.79
C ARG A 198 -0.17 5.53 3.70
N ILE A 199 -0.93 5.62 2.60
CA ILE A 199 -0.78 4.74 1.44
C ILE A 199 0.61 4.89 0.82
N MET A 200 1.08 6.13 0.64
CA MET A 200 2.38 6.36 0.01
C MET A 200 3.55 5.87 0.87
N TRP A 201 3.46 6.00 2.20
CA TRP A 201 4.42 5.37 3.13
C TRP A 201 4.32 3.86 3.17
N PHE A 202 3.12 3.28 3.07
CA PHE A 202 2.94 1.84 2.93
C PHE A 202 3.66 1.31 1.69
N LEU A 203 3.52 2.00 0.54
CA LEU A 203 4.22 1.63 -0.70
C LEU A 203 5.74 1.75 -0.57
N PHE A 204 6.25 2.79 0.09
CA PHE A 204 7.67 2.92 0.40
C PHE A 204 8.17 1.71 1.21
N VAL A 205 7.47 1.35 2.28
CA VAL A 205 7.83 0.22 3.14
C VAL A 205 7.84 -1.09 2.36
N GLU A 206 6.78 -1.39 1.61
CA GLU A 206 6.71 -2.64 0.84
C GLU A 206 7.79 -2.71 -0.25
N ASP A 207 8.13 -1.59 -0.92
CA ASP A 207 9.22 -1.54 -1.88
C ASP A 207 10.59 -1.84 -1.23
N LYS A 208 10.91 -1.18 -0.11
CA LYS A 208 12.18 -1.44 0.60
C LYS A 208 12.27 -2.89 1.08
N LEU A 209 11.18 -3.47 1.58
CA LEU A 209 11.15 -4.88 2.00
C LEU A 209 11.36 -5.84 0.82
N GLN A 210 10.78 -5.58 -0.35
CA GLN A 210 10.99 -6.40 -1.54
C GLN A 210 12.45 -6.36 -2.00
N THR A 211 13.08 -5.19 -1.96
CA THR A 211 14.51 -5.06 -2.24
C THR A 211 15.34 -5.79 -1.19
N ALA A 212 15.07 -5.56 0.09
CA ALA A 212 15.86 -6.09 1.20
C ALA A 212 15.81 -7.62 1.27
N CYS A 213 14.61 -8.20 1.12
CA CYS A 213 14.38 -9.64 1.27
C CYS A 213 14.70 -10.45 0.01
N PHE A 214 14.51 -9.88 -1.18
CA PHE A 214 14.57 -10.62 -2.44
C PHE A 214 15.55 -10.04 -3.46
N GLY A 215 16.29 -8.98 -3.11
CA GLY A 215 17.26 -8.33 -4.00
C GLY A 215 16.62 -7.65 -5.22
N ARG A 216 15.33 -7.34 -5.18
CA ARG A 216 14.63 -6.66 -6.28
C ARG A 216 15.10 -5.20 -6.41
N PRO A 217 15.28 -4.65 -7.62
CA PRO A 217 15.57 -3.23 -7.76
C PRO A 217 14.51 -2.35 -7.08
N THR A 218 14.95 -1.35 -6.34
CA THR A 218 14.09 -0.38 -5.66
C THR A 218 13.32 0.47 -6.68
N ILE A 219 12.03 0.69 -6.42
CA ILE A 219 11.14 1.49 -7.27
C ILE A 219 11.13 2.95 -6.79
N ILE A 220 11.05 3.17 -5.48
CA ILE A 220 10.98 4.49 -4.86
C ILE A 220 12.37 4.89 -4.38
N LYS A 221 12.96 5.85 -5.08
CA LYS A 221 14.24 6.46 -4.72
C LYS A 221 14.02 7.57 -3.70
N ASP A 222 14.97 7.70 -2.79
CA ASP A 222 14.90 8.69 -1.73
C ASP A 222 15.01 10.12 -2.31
N THR A 223 15.64 10.29 -3.48
CA THR A 223 15.69 11.58 -4.22
C THR A 223 14.35 12.03 -4.76
N ASP A 224 13.44 11.08 -5.02
CA ASP A 224 12.16 11.32 -5.69
C ASP A 224 10.99 11.29 -4.68
N PHE A 225 11.29 11.16 -3.39
CA PHE A 225 10.32 10.98 -2.32
C PHE A 225 10.61 11.99 -1.20
N ASN A 226 9.81 13.05 -1.11
CA ASN A 226 10.06 14.15 -0.17
C ASN A 226 8.93 14.35 0.87
N ILE A 227 8.17 13.30 1.13
CA ILE A 227 7.00 13.33 2.00
C ILE A 227 7.43 13.32 3.47
N ARG A 228 6.79 14.11 4.33
CA ARG A 228 6.98 13.98 5.79
C ARG A 228 6.48 12.63 6.30
N LEU A 229 7.12 12.12 7.35
CA LEU A 229 6.67 10.92 8.08
C LEU A 229 5.19 11.05 8.52
N PRO A 230 4.46 9.92 8.60
CA PRO A 230 3.10 9.92 9.10
C PRO A 230 3.09 10.30 10.59
N LYS A 231 2.01 10.95 11.02
CA LYS A 231 1.72 11.34 12.41
C LYS A 231 0.33 10.86 12.78
N LEU A 232 0.00 10.86 14.07
CA LEU A 232 -1.30 10.41 14.56
C LEU A 232 -2.49 11.12 13.89
N ASP A 233 -2.37 12.42 13.61
CA ASP A 233 -3.40 13.21 12.94
C ASP A 233 -3.64 12.80 11.48
N ASP A 234 -2.74 12.01 10.89
CA ASP A 234 -2.97 11.44 9.56
C ASP A 234 -3.94 10.25 9.60
N PHE A 235 -4.40 9.79 10.77
CA PHE A 235 -5.27 8.62 10.96
C PHE A 235 -6.69 9.00 11.38
N GLU A 236 -7.70 8.24 10.92
CA GLU A 236 -9.09 8.43 11.35
C GLU A 236 -9.23 8.22 12.87
N VAL A 237 -8.51 7.23 13.41
CA VAL A 237 -8.48 6.94 14.84
C VAL A 237 -7.02 6.91 15.32
N PRO A 238 -6.57 7.92 16.09
CA PRO A 238 -5.20 7.97 16.62
C PRO A 238 -5.07 6.99 17.80
N ASN A 239 -4.74 5.74 17.49
CA ASN A 239 -4.65 4.65 18.45
C ASN A 239 -3.33 3.88 18.33
N LEU A 240 -3.20 2.80 19.11
CA LEU A 240 -2.03 1.93 19.11
C LEU A 240 -1.66 1.37 17.72
N GLN A 241 -2.65 1.07 16.86
CA GLN A 241 -2.36 0.57 15.50
C GLN A 241 -1.73 1.68 14.64
N ALA A 242 -2.17 2.94 14.80
CA ALA A 242 -1.58 4.08 14.12
C ALA A 242 -0.12 4.29 14.54
N GLU A 243 0.17 4.21 15.84
CA GLU A 243 1.54 4.31 16.36
C GLU A 243 2.44 3.18 15.87
N LEU A 244 1.94 1.94 15.87
CA LEU A 244 2.66 0.80 15.32
C LEU A 244 3.07 1.03 13.87
N PHE A 245 2.18 1.57 13.04
CA PHE A 245 2.51 1.90 11.65
C PHE A 245 3.57 2.99 11.54
N ILE A 246 3.47 4.04 12.36
CA ILE A 246 4.43 5.15 12.38
C ILE A 246 5.83 4.63 12.73
N GLU A 247 5.94 3.85 13.81
CA GLU A 247 7.22 3.28 14.24
C GLU A 247 7.75 2.24 13.25
N TYR A 248 6.87 1.43 12.66
CA TYR A 248 7.23 0.53 11.58
C TYR A 248 7.79 1.27 10.37
N THR A 249 7.20 2.40 10.00
CA THR A 249 7.65 3.24 8.89
C THR A 249 9.04 3.80 9.18
N LYS A 250 9.28 4.36 10.37
CA LYS A 250 10.60 4.88 10.78
C LYS A 250 11.69 3.81 10.70
N LEU A 251 11.40 2.60 11.19
CA LEU A 251 12.34 1.48 11.10
C LEU A 251 12.67 1.13 9.64
N ASN A 252 11.69 1.18 8.74
CA ASN A 252 11.92 0.91 7.32
C ASN A 252 12.63 2.06 6.58
N VAL A 253 12.60 3.29 7.09
CA VAL A 253 13.47 4.38 6.59
C VAL A 253 14.94 4.04 6.87
N ILE A 254 15.24 3.55 8.08
CA ILE A 254 16.60 3.09 8.42
C ILE A 254 17.00 1.92 7.52
N LEU A 255 16.11 0.93 7.33
CA LEU A 255 16.34 -0.18 6.40
C LEU A 255 16.59 0.31 4.97
N GLY A 256 15.80 1.28 4.49
CA GLY A 256 15.93 1.86 3.16
C GLY A 256 17.34 2.41 2.90
N GLY A 257 17.92 3.11 3.87
CA GLY A 257 19.29 3.60 3.80
C GLY A 257 20.34 2.49 3.70
N ILE A 258 20.15 1.37 4.39
CA ILE A 258 21.03 0.19 4.29
C ILE A 258 20.90 -0.44 2.90
N VAL A 259 19.67 -0.64 2.46
CA VAL A 259 19.30 -1.30 1.21
C VAL A 259 19.85 -0.56 -0.01
N GLU A 260 19.67 0.76 -0.08
CA GLU A 260 20.13 1.56 -1.21
C GLU A 260 21.64 1.44 -1.41
N ARG A 261 22.41 1.46 -0.31
CA ARG A 261 23.86 1.30 -0.34
C ARG A 261 24.29 -0.10 -0.78
N HIS A 262 23.63 -1.13 -0.26
CA HIS A 262 23.87 -2.51 -0.66
C HIS A 262 23.59 -2.71 -2.17
N CYS A 263 22.50 -2.15 -2.69
CA CYS A 263 22.18 -2.18 -4.12
C CYS A 263 23.22 -1.47 -4.99
N GLN A 264 23.87 -0.42 -4.49
CA GLN A 264 24.96 0.29 -5.17
C GLN A 264 26.29 -0.49 -5.17
N LYS A 265 26.35 -1.68 -4.54
CA LYS A 265 27.56 -2.50 -4.39
C LYS A 265 28.75 -1.73 -3.79
N ARG A 266 28.45 -0.74 -2.95
CA ARG A 266 29.46 0.00 -2.21
C ARG A 266 29.76 -0.76 -0.93
N GLU A 267 31.03 -1.04 -0.67
CA GLU A 267 31.42 -1.45 0.68
C GLU A 267 31.03 -0.34 1.65
N MET A 268 30.38 -0.71 2.76
CA MET A 268 29.97 0.27 3.75
C MET A 268 31.15 0.58 4.65
N PRO A 269 31.64 1.84 4.71
CA PRO A 269 32.66 2.22 5.66
C PRO A 269 32.18 1.98 7.10
N GLN A 270 33.11 1.67 8.01
CA GLN A 270 32.78 1.42 9.42
C GLN A 270 32.01 2.58 10.06
N ASP A 271 32.36 3.83 9.73
CA ASP A 271 31.67 5.02 10.25
C ASP A 271 30.19 5.07 9.84
N GLU A 272 29.86 4.62 8.63
CA GLU A 272 28.48 4.55 8.14
C GLU A 272 27.70 3.42 8.80
N ALA A 273 28.34 2.24 8.98
CA ALA A 273 27.73 1.14 9.72
C ALA A 273 27.43 1.54 11.18
N MET A 274 28.34 2.29 11.81
CA MET A 274 28.13 2.86 13.14
C MET A 274 26.98 3.88 13.15
N SER A 275 26.85 4.71 12.12
CA SER A 275 25.72 5.64 11.99
C SER A 275 24.37 4.94 11.87
N VAL A 276 24.31 3.82 11.14
CA VAL A 276 23.10 2.97 11.07
C VAL A 276 22.78 2.38 12.44
N LEU A 277 23.77 1.84 13.16
CA LEU A 277 23.58 1.29 14.50
C LEU A 277 23.12 2.37 15.49
N GLN A 278 23.68 3.57 15.42
CA GLN A 278 23.23 4.71 16.22
C GLN A 278 21.78 5.09 15.91
N SER A 279 21.39 5.08 14.63
CA SER A 279 20.00 5.36 14.22
C SER A 279 19.02 4.32 14.76
N LEU A 280 19.39 3.03 14.73
CA LEU A 280 18.60 1.95 15.33
C LEU A 280 18.50 2.09 16.85
N GLN A 281 19.61 2.40 17.52
CA GLN A 281 19.64 2.60 18.96
C GLN A 281 18.79 3.80 19.37
N GLN A 282 18.89 4.91 18.63
CA GLN A 282 18.06 6.09 18.83
C GLN A 282 16.58 5.74 18.66
N TRP A 283 16.21 5.03 17.59
CA TRP A 283 14.83 4.59 17.39
C TRP A 283 14.32 3.74 18.55
N ILE A 284 15.10 2.77 19.04
CA ILE A 284 14.73 1.95 20.21
C ILE A 284 14.50 2.82 21.46
N ASN A 285 15.37 3.80 21.70
CA ASN A 285 15.28 4.68 22.87
C ASN A 285 14.10 5.66 22.81
N GLU A 286 13.67 6.02 21.59
CA GLU A 286 12.56 6.95 21.34
C GLU A 286 11.20 6.25 21.18
N LEU A 287 11.15 4.91 21.24
CA LEU A 287 9.91 4.16 21.15
C LEU A 287 8.91 4.62 22.25
N PRO A 288 7.63 4.87 21.89
CA PRO A 288 6.60 5.16 22.88
C PRO A 288 6.50 4.07 23.96
N LEU A 289 6.25 4.46 25.22
CA LEU A 289 6.21 3.54 26.37
C LEU A 289 5.32 2.31 26.11
N GLN A 290 4.18 2.50 25.44
CA GLN A 290 3.24 1.42 25.13
C GLN A 290 3.72 0.41 24.08
N LEU A 291 4.80 0.72 23.35
CA LEU A 291 5.46 -0.13 22.36
C LEU A 291 6.79 -0.70 22.87
N GLN A 292 7.26 -0.26 24.04
CA GLN A 292 8.45 -0.83 24.66
C GLN A 292 8.13 -2.26 25.13
N LEU A 293 9.04 -3.20 24.83
CA LEU A 293 8.94 -4.58 25.27
C LEU A 293 9.72 -4.83 26.57
N TYR A 294 10.58 -3.88 26.93
CA TYR A 294 11.48 -3.94 28.07
C TYR A 294 11.51 -2.59 28.76
N HIS A 295 11.42 -2.62 30.10
CA HIS A 295 11.74 -1.50 30.97
C HIS A 295 13.00 -1.84 31.76
N GLY A 296 14.14 -1.26 31.34
CA GLY A 296 15.46 -1.63 31.84
C GLY A 296 15.82 -3.05 31.43
N ASN A 297 16.18 -3.91 32.40
CA ASN A 297 16.47 -5.33 32.16
C ASN A 297 15.24 -6.24 32.27
N ASN A 298 14.07 -5.70 32.64
CA ASN A 298 12.85 -6.48 32.83
C ASN A 298 11.97 -6.42 31.59
N ARG A 299 11.52 -7.59 31.14
CA ARG A 299 10.56 -7.71 30.04
C ARG A 299 9.16 -7.37 30.55
N ASP A 300 8.44 -6.53 29.81
CA ASP A 300 7.05 -6.21 30.13
C ASP A 300 6.13 -7.43 29.95
N PRO A 301 4.98 -7.45 30.66
CA PRO A 301 3.98 -8.50 30.47
C PRO A 301 3.62 -8.66 28.99
N TYR A 302 3.58 -9.90 28.52
CA TYR A 302 3.29 -10.19 27.12
C TYR A 302 1.91 -9.63 26.75
N ARG A 303 1.92 -8.69 25.81
CA ARG A 303 0.76 -8.06 25.23
C ARG A 303 0.65 -8.49 23.78
N ARG A 304 -0.34 -9.33 23.44
CA ARG A 304 -0.50 -9.88 22.09
C ARG A 304 -0.56 -8.77 21.02
N ASP A 305 -1.34 -7.73 21.30
CA ASP A 305 -1.59 -6.57 20.46
C ASP A 305 -0.35 -5.71 20.15
N VAL A 306 0.72 -5.87 20.93
CA VAL A 306 1.99 -5.15 20.78
C VAL A 306 3.12 -6.10 20.36
N SER A 307 3.23 -7.22 21.07
CA SER A 307 4.32 -8.19 20.94
C SER A 307 4.28 -8.96 19.63
N GLU A 308 3.12 -9.40 19.15
CA GLU A 308 3.06 -10.12 17.86
C GLU A 308 3.39 -9.19 16.68
N PRO A 309 2.77 -7.99 16.56
CA PRO A 309 3.13 -7.03 15.51
C PRO A 309 4.61 -6.62 15.57
N LEU A 310 5.12 -6.22 16.73
CA LEU A 310 6.52 -5.81 16.87
C LEU A 310 7.48 -6.96 16.59
N SER A 311 7.16 -8.19 16.98
CA SER A 311 8.02 -9.34 16.66
C SER A 311 8.02 -9.63 15.17
N LEU A 312 6.89 -9.48 14.47
CA LEU A 312 6.83 -9.63 13.01
C LEU A 312 7.62 -8.51 12.31
N ILE A 313 7.44 -7.27 12.75
CA ILE A 313 8.16 -6.09 12.28
C ILE A 313 9.67 -6.26 12.48
N ALA A 314 10.08 -6.54 13.71
CA ALA A 314 11.47 -6.73 14.09
C ALA A 314 12.07 -7.93 13.37
N ASN A 315 11.40 -9.07 13.24
CA ASN A 315 11.94 -10.22 12.50
C ASN A 315 12.11 -9.93 10.99
N SER A 316 11.21 -9.16 10.39
CA SER A 316 11.29 -8.77 8.98
C SER A 316 12.53 -7.95 8.70
N VAL A 317 12.88 -7.06 9.63
CA VAL A 317 14.01 -6.13 9.50
C VAL A 317 15.31 -6.77 10.04
N TYR A 318 15.26 -7.43 11.19
CA TYR A 318 16.40 -8.04 11.88
C TYR A 318 17.01 -9.19 11.08
N ARG A 319 16.23 -9.98 10.34
CA ARG A 319 16.83 -11.02 9.47
C ARG A 319 17.68 -10.41 8.36
N VAL A 320 17.28 -9.24 7.86
CA VAL A 320 18.03 -8.53 6.82
C VAL A 320 19.22 -7.77 7.42
N ILE A 321 18.99 -7.03 8.51
CA ILE A 321 20.04 -6.27 9.22
C ILE A 321 21.05 -7.22 9.88
N GLY A 322 20.63 -8.36 10.41
CA GLY A 322 21.50 -9.36 11.03
C GLY A 322 22.42 -10.03 10.01
N SER A 323 21.88 -10.41 8.85
CA SER A 323 22.71 -10.90 7.74
C SER A 323 23.69 -9.82 7.25
N PHE A 324 23.30 -8.55 7.33
CA PHE A 324 24.12 -7.40 6.95
C PHE A 324 25.25 -7.11 7.95
N ILE A 325 24.97 -7.11 9.26
CA ILE A 325 25.98 -6.93 10.32
C ILE A 325 27.03 -8.05 10.26
N LEU A 326 26.61 -9.30 10.03
CA LEU A 326 27.52 -10.43 9.89
C LEU A 326 28.49 -10.33 8.68
N HIS A 327 28.15 -9.52 7.66
CA HIS A 327 29.06 -9.25 6.53
C HIS A 327 30.02 -8.08 6.79
N ILE A 328 29.79 -7.25 7.81
CA ILE A 328 30.62 -6.06 8.12
C ILE A 328 31.62 -6.33 9.25
N THR A 329 31.37 -7.31 10.12
CA THR A 329 32.35 -7.77 11.10
C THR A 329 33.14 -8.95 10.53
N PRO A 330 34.38 -8.77 10.03
CA PRO A 330 35.26 -9.91 9.85
C PRO A 330 35.62 -10.45 11.25
N VAL A 331 35.52 -11.77 11.41
CA VAL A 331 36.03 -12.50 12.58
C VAL A 331 37.53 -12.31 12.70
#